data_AF-A0ABD3QZY8-F1
#
_entry.id   AF-A0ABD3QZY8-F1
#
_cell.length_a   1.000
_cell.length_b   1.000
_cell.length_c   1.000
_cell.angle_alpha   90.00
_cell.angle_beta   90.00
_cell.angle_gamma   90.00
#
_symmetry.space_group_name_H-M   'P 1'
#
loop_
_entity.id
_entity.type
_entity.pdbx_description
1 polymer ?
#
loop_
_entity_poly.entity_id
_entity_poly.type
_entity_poly.pdbx_seq_one_letter_code
_entity_poly.pdbx_strand_id
1 'polypeptide(L)'
;MNNYNSIVSILLLLTSFLLVSVSGQFGIPKTVPISLSQQNGEEMMDVSQGSGSGKQGFLSDQDAADMEAIINEAKKDVETMAMITKMKSENKEHIAELQTLSPAEILGGMKETLDNMKLIEYLFQDKQRAVREMEKEGMIDKAHIKKYRKDPDLLEQDTRRGLYFQFISLAVVGGFME
;
A
#
# COMPACT_ATOMS: atom_id res chain seq x y z
N MET A 1 -25.28 8.38 -15.67
CA MET A 1 -25.10 6.93 -15.85
C MET A 1 -23.63 6.60 -15.62
N ASN A 2 -23.36 5.85 -14.55
CA ASN A 2 -22.20 4.98 -14.28
C ASN A 2 -20.76 5.56 -14.22
N ASN A 3 -20.48 6.42 -13.23
CA ASN A 3 -19.08 6.70 -12.80
C ASN A 3 -18.54 5.65 -11.80
N TYR A 4 -19.42 4.88 -11.15
CA TYR A 4 -19.03 3.79 -10.25
C TYR A 4 -18.27 2.65 -10.96
N ASN A 5 -18.50 2.47 -12.26
CA ASN A 5 -17.87 1.40 -13.03
C ASN A 5 -16.38 1.66 -13.29
N SER A 6 -15.92 2.91 -13.30
CA SER A 6 -14.50 3.23 -13.58
C SER A 6 -13.61 3.04 -12.35
N ILE A 7 -14.09 3.40 -11.15
CA ILE A 7 -13.32 3.23 -9.89
C ILE A 7 -13.16 1.74 -9.56
N VAL A 8 -14.23 0.95 -9.75
CA VAL A 8 -14.18 -0.51 -9.57
C VAL A 8 -13.24 -1.17 -10.58
N SER A 9 -13.13 -0.61 -11.80
CA SER A 9 -12.21 -1.13 -12.84
C SER A 9 -10.74 -0.82 -12.52
N ILE A 10 -10.43 0.31 -11.90
CA ILE A 10 -9.06 0.68 -11.47
C ILE A 10 -8.60 -0.21 -10.31
N LEU A 11 -9.48 -0.48 -9.35
CA LEU A 11 -9.22 -1.43 -8.24
C LEU A 11 -8.98 -2.87 -8.76
N LEU A 12 -9.65 -3.27 -9.85
CA LEU A 12 -9.49 -4.59 -10.46
C LEU A 12 -8.18 -4.75 -11.27
N LEU A 13 -7.68 -3.66 -11.87
CA LEU A 13 -6.41 -3.67 -12.62
C LEU A 13 -5.19 -3.76 -11.68
N LEU A 14 -5.25 -3.10 -10.52
CA LEU A 14 -4.19 -3.17 -9.51
C LEU A 14 -4.11 -4.54 -8.80
N THR A 15 -5.22 -5.24 -8.63
CA THR A 15 -5.23 -6.58 -8.00
C THR A 15 -4.63 -7.67 -8.88
N SER A 16 -4.57 -7.45 -10.20
CA SER A 16 -3.94 -8.39 -11.15
C SER A 16 -2.41 -8.49 -10.96
N PHE A 17 -1.78 -7.47 -10.38
CA PHE A 17 -0.34 -7.43 -10.10
C PHE A 17 0.08 -8.21 -8.84
N LEU A 18 -0.87 -8.60 -7.98
CA LEU A 18 -0.58 -9.32 -6.74
C LEU A 18 -0.24 -10.81 -6.96
N LEU A 19 -0.28 -11.30 -8.20
CA LEU A 19 -0.09 -12.72 -8.53
C LEU A 19 1.35 -13.08 -8.95
N VAL A 20 2.27 -12.13 -9.03
CA VAL A 20 3.69 -12.45 -9.28
C VAL A 20 4.30 -12.96 -7.97
N SER A 21 4.47 -14.28 -7.87
CA SER A 21 5.18 -14.93 -6.77
C SER A 21 6.66 -14.53 -6.80
N VAL A 22 7.01 -13.46 -6.09
CA VAL A 22 8.42 -13.07 -5.88
C VAL A 22 8.93 -13.81 -4.65
N SER A 23 9.81 -14.79 -4.87
CA SER A 23 10.57 -15.47 -3.80
C SER A 23 11.72 -14.59 -3.33
N GLY A 24 11.41 -13.48 -2.65
CA GLY A 24 12.41 -12.62 -2.00
C GLY A 24 11.93 -12.08 -0.67
N GLN A 25 12.87 -11.71 0.20
CA GLN A 25 12.60 -11.28 1.58
C GLN A 25 12.64 -9.75 1.68
N PHE A 26 11.93 -9.07 0.79
CA PHE A 26 11.76 -7.61 0.82
C PHE A 26 10.75 -7.21 1.90
N GLY A 27 10.93 -6.03 2.51
CA GLY A 27 10.00 -5.46 3.47
C GLY A 27 10.68 -4.65 4.57
N ILE A 28 9.88 -3.89 5.32
CA ILE A 28 10.36 -3.08 6.45
C ILE A 28 10.64 -4.01 7.64
N PRO A 29 11.85 -4.03 8.23
CA PRO A 29 12.08 -4.72 9.49
C PRO A 29 11.21 -4.10 10.59
N LYS A 30 10.64 -4.92 11.49
CA LYS A 30 9.75 -4.48 12.59
C LYS A 30 10.32 -3.37 13.49
N THR A 31 11.59 -3.04 13.34
CA THR A 31 12.33 -2.04 14.10
C THR A 31 12.23 -0.62 13.55
N VAL A 32 11.67 -0.41 12.35
CA VAL A 32 11.40 0.96 11.87
C VAL A 32 10.20 1.49 12.66
N PRO A 33 10.36 2.58 13.43
CA PRO A 33 9.25 3.13 14.22
C PRO A 33 8.24 3.75 13.27
N ILE A 34 7.11 3.08 13.06
CA ILE A 34 5.98 3.60 12.31
C ILE A 34 4.93 4.03 13.35
N SER A 35 4.77 5.33 13.56
CA SER A 35 3.85 5.85 14.58
C SER A 35 2.41 5.80 14.07
N LEU A 36 1.51 5.22 14.85
CA LEU A 36 0.08 5.35 14.62
C LEU A 36 -0.35 6.76 14.99
N SER A 37 -0.68 7.56 13.97
CA SER A 37 -1.39 8.82 14.14
C SER A 37 -2.77 8.48 14.72
N GLN A 38 -2.99 8.72 16.02
CA GLN A 38 -4.33 8.72 16.60
C GLN A 38 -5.10 9.93 16.05
N GLN A 39 -5.59 9.82 14.82
CA GLN A 39 -6.69 10.66 14.35
C GLN A 39 -7.99 9.92 14.67
N ASN A 40 -8.75 10.49 15.60
CA ASN A 40 -10.10 10.06 15.93
C ASN A 40 -10.89 9.82 14.65
N GLY A 41 -11.51 8.64 14.57
CA GLY A 41 -12.34 8.25 13.45
C GLY A 41 -13.60 9.09 13.38
N GLU A 42 -13.59 10.10 12.51
CA GLU A 42 -14.75 10.80 11.96
C GLU A 42 -14.20 11.83 10.96
N GLU A 43 -13.88 11.40 9.73
CA GLU A 43 -13.90 12.24 8.52
C GLU A 43 -13.48 11.38 7.31
N MET A 44 -14.34 10.42 6.96
CA MET A 44 -14.50 10.09 5.56
C MET A 44 -15.66 10.94 5.03
N MET A 45 -15.40 11.67 3.96
CA MET A 45 -16.37 12.32 3.06
C MET A 45 -16.73 13.79 3.37
N ASP A 46 -15.88 14.71 2.92
CA ASP A 46 -16.38 15.92 2.25
C ASP A 46 -15.49 16.29 1.06
N VAL A 47 -16.00 16.01 -0.14
CA VAL A 47 -15.48 16.56 -1.40
C VAL A 47 -16.59 17.40 -1.98
N SER A 48 -16.85 18.58 -1.42
CA SER A 48 -17.52 19.69 -2.12
C SER A 48 -17.32 21.04 -1.43
N GLN A 49 -16.57 21.93 -2.09
CA GLN A 49 -16.66 23.40 -2.06
C GLN A 49 -16.73 24.13 -0.71
N GLY A 50 -15.69 24.91 -0.41
CA GLY A 50 -15.84 26.01 0.54
C GLY A 50 -14.54 26.72 0.91
N SER A 51 -14.39 27.95 0.43
CA SER A 51 -13.33 28.89 0.82
C SER A 51 -13.37 29.18 2.33
N GLY A 52 -12.31 28.82 3.06
CA GLY A 52 -12.18 29.12 4.49
C GLY A 52 -10.75 28.88 5.00
N SER A 53 -10.16 29.91 5.59
CA SER A 53 -8.76 30.00 5.99
C SER A 53 -8.37 29.01 7.10
N GLY A 54 -7.48 28.06 6.78
CA GLY A 54 -6.73 27.23 7.72
C GLY A 54 -5.99 26.13 6.97
N LYS A 55 -4.68 26.31 6.70
CA LYS A 55 -3.84 25.31 6.03
C LYS A 55 -3.65 24.08 6.93
N GLN A 56 -4.61 23.16 6.94
CA GLN A 56 -4.36 21.77 7.27
C GLN A 56 -4.00 21.10 5.95
N GLY A 57 -2.70 20.80 5.74
CA GLY A 57 -2.25 20.12 4.54
C GLY A 57 -2.87 18.74 4.41
N PHE A 58 -3.08 18.29 3.18
CA PHE A 58 -3.51 16.93 2.83
C PHE A 58 -2.69 15.81 3.52
N LEU A 59 -1.43 16.13 3.86
CA LEU A 59 -0.54 15.30 4.66
C LEU A 59 -0.21 16.03 5.95
N SER A 60 -0.19 15.30 7.08
CA SER A 60 0.44 15.81 8.29
C SER A 60 1.97 15.76 8.16
N ASP A 61 2.67 16.58 8.94
CA ASP A 61 4.14 16.56 8.99
C ASP A 61 4.67 15.17 9.39
N GLN A 62 3.94 14.44 10.23
CA GLN A 62 4.30 13.07 10.63
C GLN A 62 4.15 12.08 9.47
N ASP A 63 3.08 12.19 8.67
CA ASP A 63 2.90 11.31 7.51
C ASP A 63 4.01 11.53 6.49
N ALA A 64 4.39 12.79 6.25
CA ALA A 64 5.50 13.13 5.38
C ALA A 64 6.84 12.54 5.89
N ALA A 65 7.11 12.66 7.19
CA ALA A 65 8.32 12.11 7.81
C ALA A 65 8.37 10.57 7.75
N ASP A 66 7.25 9.90 8.03
CA ASP A 66 7.14 8.43 7.96
C ASP A 66 7.35 7.93 6.52
N MET A 67 6.73 8.59 5.54
CA MET A 67 6.90 8.26 4.13
C MET A 67 8.35 8.45 3.68
N GLU A 68 8.97 9.56 4.05
CA GLU A 68 10.38 9.82 3.75
C GLU A 68 11.31 8.78 4.38
N ALA A 69 11.05 8.38 5.63
CA ALA A 69 11.83 7.36 6.31
C ALA A 69 11.80 6.01 5.55
N ILE A 70 10.62 5.59 5.10
CA ILE A 70 10.46 4.34 4.32
C ILE A 70 11.20 4.42 2.99
N ILE A 71 11.07 5.54 2.27
CA ILE A 71 11.75 5.75 0.98
C ILE A 71 13.27 5.73 1.15
N ASN A 72 13.78 6.41 2.18
CA ASN A 72 15.21 6.49 2.46
C ASN A 72 15.80 5.14 2.85
N GLU A 73 15.04 4.29 3.53
CA GLU A 73 15.47 2.93 3.84
C GLU A 73 15.43 2.03 2.61
N ALA A 74 14.37 2.13 1.81
CA ALA A 74 14.22 1.40 0.56
C ALA A 74 15.37 1.67 -0.44
N LYS A 75 15.88 2.92 -0.49
CA LYS A 75 17.02 3.31 -1.32
C LYS A 75 18.34 2.65 -0.90
N LYS A 76 18.47 2.23 0.36
CA LYS A 76 19.67 1.57 0.90
C LYS A 76 19.57 0.05 0.77
N ASP A 77 18.36 -0.48 0.69
CA ASP A 77 18.12 -1.90 0.59
C ASP A 77 18.38 -2.40 -0.85
N VAL A 78 19.48 -3.13 -1.03
CA VAL A 78 19.91 -3.71 -2.30
C VAL A 78 18.80 -4.58 -2.91
N GLU A 79 18.10 -5.28 -2.03
CA GLU A 79 17.02 -6.16 -2.39
C GLU A 79 15.87 -5.34 -3.02
N THR A 80 15.38 -4.31 -2.33
CA THR A 80 14.35 -3.41 -2.86
C THR A 80 14.77 -2.72 -4.15
N MET A 81 16.05 -2.33 -4.29
CA MET A 81 16.55 -1.73 -5.53
C MET A 81 16.57 -2.71 -6.71
N ALA A 82 16.88 -3.99 -6.46
CA ALA A 82 16.78 -5.03 -7.48
C ALA A 82 15.32 -5.24 -7.92
N MET A 83 14.39 -5.24 -6.97
CA MET A 83 12.96 -5.31 -7.24
C MET A 83 12.48 -4.12 -8.09
N ILE A 84 12.88 -2.89 -7.75
CA ILE A 84 12.55 -1.68 -8.53
C ILE A 84 13.11 -1.75 -9.95
N THR A 85 14.37 -2.19 -10.09
CA THR A 85 15.02 -2.35 -11.39
C THR A 85 14.24 -3.32 -12.27
N LYS A 86 13.88 -4.48 -11.71
CA LYS A 86 13.06 -5.49 -12.40
C LYS A 86 11.71 -4.91 -12.78
N MET A 87 11.00 -4.28 -11.84
CA MET A 87 9.70 -3.65 -12.06
C MET A 87 9.73 -2.63 -13.21
N LYS A 88 10.74 -1.75 -13.23
CA LYS A 88 10.94 -0.75 -14.29
C LYS A 88 11.22 -1.38 -15.65
N SER A 89 11.94 -2.51 -15.67
CA SER A 89 12.26 -3.22 -16.92
C SER A 89 11.08 -4.00 -17.50
N GLU A 90 10.27 -4.64 -16.65
CA GLU A 90 9.17 -5.50 -17.06
C GLU A 90 7.87 -4.73 -17.30
N ASN A 91 7.67 -3.60 -16.62
CA ASN A 91 6.40 -2.86 -16.61
C ASN A 91 6.54 -1.42 -17.10
N LYS A 92 7.53 -1.14 -17.96
CA LYS A 92 7.86 0.22 -18.41
C LYS A 92 6.64 0.99 -18.97
N GLU A 93 5.83 0.32 -19.79
CA GLU A 93 4.64 0.92 -20.41
C GLU A 93 3.56 1.25 -19.37
N HIS A 94 3.27 0.31 -18.46
CA HIS A 94 2.31 0.52 -17.39
C HIS A 94 2.75 1.58 -16.37
N ILE A 95 4.05 1.66 -16.07
CA ILE A 95 4.58 2.73 -15.20
C ILE A 95 4.38 4.10 -15.88
N ALA A 96 4.62 4.20 -17.18
CA ALA A 96 4.40 5.44 -17.92
C ALA A 96 2.91 5.84 -17.94
N GLU A 97 2.00 4.88 -18.01
CA GLU A 97 0.55 5.13 -17.87
C GLU A 97 0.21 5.63 -16.46
N LEU A 98 0.77 5.01 -15.42
CA LEU A 98 0.52 5.42 -14.03
C LEU A 98 1.18 6.78 -13.68
N GLN A 99 2.22 7.18 -14.40
CA GLN A 99 2.82 8.52 -14.29
C GLN A 99 1.90 9.64 -14.78
N THR A 100 0.77 9.30 -15.42
CA THR A 100 -0.27 10.29 -15.76
C THR A 100 -1.15 10.69 -14.58
N LEU A 101 -1.07 9.96 -13.45
CA LEU A 101 -1.75 10.32 -12.22
C LEU A 101 -1.25 11.66 -11.69
N SER A 102 -2.15 12.42 -11.07
CA SER A 102 -1.75 13.67 -10.43
C SER A 102 -0.86 13.41 -9.20
N PRO A 103 0.05 14.34 -8.86
CA PRO A 103 0.86 14.21 -7.64
C PRO A 103 0.03 14.00 -6.37
N ALA A 104 -1.17 14.59 -6.31
CA ALA A 104 -2.09 14.43 -5.18
C ALA A 104 -2.64 13.00 -5.08
N GLU A 105 -2.97 12.36 -6.20
CA GLU A 105 -3.43 10.96 -6.22
C GLU A 105 -2.32 10.00 -5.81
N ILE A 106 -1.09 10.24 -6.28
CA ILE A 106 0.07 9.42 -5.91
C ILE A 106 0.35 9.53 -4.41
N LEU A 107 0.43 10.76 -3.88
CA LEU A 107 0.63 11.00 -2.45
C LEU A 107 -0.51 10.45 -1.60
N GLY A 108 -1.75 10.52 -2.11
CA GLY A 108 -2.92 9.94 -1.45
C GLY A 108 -2.82 8.42 -1.34
N GLY A 109 -2.48 7.75 -2.44
CA GLY A 109 -2.27 6.30 -2.44
C GLY A 109 -1.10 5.88 -1.53
N MET A 110 -0.02 6.67 -1.50
CA MET A 110 1.10 6.42 -0.59
C MET A 110 0.68 6.54 0.87
N LYS A 111 -0.08 7.59 1.22
CA LYS A 111 -0.64 7.77 2.57
C LYS A 111 -1.57 6.63 2.95
N GLU A 112 -2.52 6.27 2.09
CA GLU A 112 -3.45 5.18 2.34
C GLU A 112 -2.70 3.85 2.57
N THR A 113 -1.68 3.59 1.76
CA THR A 113 -0.85 2.39 1.90
C THR A 113 -0.06 2.41 3.21
N LEU A 114 0.46 3.57 3.62
CA LEU A 114 1.13 3.76 4.91
C LEU A 114 0.19 3.50 6.09
N ASP A 115 -1.02 4.04 6.04
CA ASP A 115 -2.04 3.83 7.06
C ASP A 115 -2.42 2.34 7.14
N ASN A 116 -2.55 1.67 5.99
CA ASN A 116 -2.78 0.23 5.95
C ASN A 116 -1.62 -0.57 6.54
N MET A 117 -0.36 -0.19 6.27
CA MET A 117 0.82 -0.81 6.89
C MET A 117 0.81 -0.68 8.41
N LYS A 118 0.39 0.48 8.94
CA LYS A 118 0.19 0.72 10.38
C LYS A 118 -0.91 -0.17 10.96
N LEU A 119 -1.98 -0.42 10.20
CA LEU A 119 -3.12 -1.23 10.64
C LEU A 119 -2.88 -2.75 10.63
N ILE A 120 -1.88 -3.25 9.88
CA ILE A 120 -1.54 -4.69 9.85
C ILE A 120 -1.36 -5.24 11.27
N GLU A 121 -0.70 -4.50 12.15
CA GLU A 121 -0.41 -4.97 13.51
C GLU A 121 -1.69 -5.24 14.30
N TYR A 122 -2.73 -4.43 14.10
CA TYR A 122 -4.04 -4.63 14.70
C TYR A 122 -4.80 -5.78 14.04
N LEU A 123 -4.79 -5.84 12.71
CA LEU A 123 -5.48 -6.87 11.95
C LEU A 123 -4.98 -8.27 12.33
N PHE A 124 -3.67 -8.42 12.49
CA PHE A 124 -3.02 -9.70 12.77
C PHE A 124 -2.70 -9.95 14.25
N GLN A 125 -3.33 -9.19 15.17
CA GLN A 125 -3.27 -9.54 16.61
C GLN A 125 -3.83 -10.94 16.86
N ASP A 126 -4.95 -11.26 16.23
CA ASP A 126 -5.49 -12.63 16.13
C ASP A 126 -5.41 -13.08 14.67
N LYS A 127 -4.28 -13.69 14.30
CA LYS A 127 -3.99 -14.12 12.93
C LYS A 127 -5.01 -15.13 12.41
N GLN A 128 -5.49 -16.02 13.28
CA GLN A 128 -6.49 -17.00 12.88
C GLN A 128 -7.83 -16.34 12.58
N ARG A 129 -8.21 -15.32 13.35
CA ARG A 129 -9.38 -14.48 13.03
C ARG A 129 -9.16 -13.69 11.75
N ALA A 130 -7.99 -13.09 11.54
CA ALA A 130 -7.66 -12.37 10.31
C ALA A 130 -7.87 -13.25 9.08
N VAL A 131 -7.35 -14.48 9.08
CA VAL A 131 -7.57 -15.44 7.97
C VAL A 131 -9.06 -15.68 7.71
N ARG A 132 -9.87 -15.86 8.75
CA ARG A 132 -11.32 -16.12 8.60
C ARG A 132 -12.07 -14.92 8.03
N GLU A 133 -11.82 -13.72 8.56
CA GLU A 133 -12.49 -12.51 8.08
C GLU A 133 -12.04 -12.17 6.66
N MET A 134 -10.74 -12.23 6.35
CA MET A 134 -10.23 -11.98 5.00
C MET A 134 -10.73 -13.01 3.98
N GLU A 135 -10.89 -14.28 4.37
CA GLU A 135 -11.53 -15.29 3.51
C GLU A 135 -12.99 -14.95 3.25
N LYS A 136 -13.74 -14.57 4.29
CA LYS A 136 -15.16 -14.22 4.20
C LYS A 136 -15.39 -13.01 3.29
N GLU A 137 -14.52 -12.01 3.37
CA GLU A 137 -14.55 -10.81 2.52
C GLU A 137 -13.96 -11.07 1.12
N GLY A 138 -13.52 -12.28 0.80
CA GLY A 138 -13.00 -12.65 -0.52
C GLY A 138 -11.63 -12.07 -0.85
N MET A 139 -10.87 -11.63 0.16
CA MET A 139 -9.53 -11.05 0.02
C MET A 139 -8.44 -12.11 -0.21
N ILE A 140 -8.77 -13.39 0.02
CA ILE A 140 -7.87 -14.52 -0.17
C ILE A 140 -8.36 -15.36 -1.35
N ASP A 141 -7.48 -15.56 -2.34
CA ASP A 141 -7.76 -16.51 -3.42
C ASP A 141 -8.03 -17.91 -2.85
N LYS A 142 -9.11 -18.53 -3.33
CA LYS A 142 -9.54 -19.88 -2.95
C LYS A 142 -8.41 -20.92 -3.04
N ALA A 143 -7.48 -20.76 -3.97
CA ALA A 143 -6.32 -21.63 -4.11
C ALA A 143 -5.38 -21.58 -2.88
N HIS A 144 -5.27 -20.42 -2.23
CA HIS A 144 -4.33 -20.17 -1.14
C HIS A 144 -4.96 -20.28 0.27
N ILE A 145 -6.29 -20.32 0.40
CA ILE A 145 -6.98 -20.43 1.70
C ILE A 145 -6.41 -21.56 2.57
N LYS A 146 -6.19 -22.74 1.99
CA LYS A 146 -5.65 -23.90 2.75
C LYS A 146 -4.24 -23.66 3.28
N LYS A 147 -3.41 -22.92 2.54
CA LYS A 147 -2.05 -22.54 2.94
C LYS A 147 -2.12 -21.61 4.15
N TYR A 148 -2.90 -20.54 4.06
CA TYR A 148 -2.99 -19.53 5.12
C TYR A 148 -3.75 -19.97 6.38
N ARG A 149 -4.72 -20.89 6.27
CA ARG A 149 -5.34 -21.49 7.47
C ARG A 149 -4.35 -22.35 8.27
N LYS A 150 -3.43 -23.03 7.57
CA LYS A 150 -2.39 -23.84 8.21
C LYS A 150 -1.27 -22.97 8.78
N ASP A 151 -0.95 -21.88 8.10
CA ASP A 151 0.09 -20.95 8.48
C ASP A 151 -0.40 -19.49 8.33
N PRO A 152 -1.05 -18.94 9.38
CA PRO A 152 -1.52 -17.55 9.36
C PRO A 152 -0.40 -16.51 9.39
N ASP A 153 0.77 -16.87 9.93
CA ASP A 153 1.96 -16.00 9.91
C ASP A 153 2.39 -15.70 8.48
N LEU A 154 2.25 -16.67 7.59
CA LEU A 154 2.53 -16.51 6.18
C LEU A 154 1.57 -15.53 5.50
N LEU A 155 0.29 -15.49 5.90
CA LEU A 155 -0.65 -14.48 5.40
C LEU A 155 -0.25 -13.07 5.85
N GLU A 156 0.16 -12.90 7.12
CA GLU A 156 0.64 -11.61 7.62
C GLU A 156 1.88 -11.15 6.84
N GLN A 157 2.84 -12.05 6.62
CA GLN A 157 4.05 -11.75 5.88
C GLN A 157 3.75 -11.36 4.43
N ASP A 158 2.93 -12.15 3.74
CA ASP A 158 2.57 -11.89 2.34
C ASP A 158 1.76 -10.57 2.23
N THR A 159 0.87 -10.28 3.18
CA THR A 159 0.11 -9.01 3.24
C THR A 159 1.04 -7.82 3.47
N ARG A 160 1.98 -7.93 4.42
CA ARG A 160 2.94 -6.87 4.74
C ARG A 160 3.88 -6.59 3.57
N ARG A 161 4.33 -7.64 2.87
CA ARG A 161 5.11 -7.51 1.63
C ARG A 161 4.31 -6.86 0.51
N GLY A 162 3.05 -7.25 0.32
CA GLY A 162 2.18 -6.66 -0.70
C GLY A 162 1.97 -5.15 -0.49
N LEU A 163 1.68 -4.73 0.74
CA LEU A 163 1.53 -3.32 1.08
C LEU A 163 2.83 -2.54 0.92
N TYR A 164 3.97 -3.11 1.34
CA TYR A 164 5.28 -2.50 1.10
C TYR A 164 5.55 -2.32 -0.40
N PHE A 165 5.33 -3.37 -1.19
CA PHE A 165 5.52 -3.31 -2.64
C PHE A 165 4.64 -2.24 -3.29
N GLN A 166 3.37 -2.14 -2.88
CA GLN A 166 2.45 -1.12 -3.36
C GLN A 166 2.97 0.29 -3.04
N PHE A 167 3.44 0.52 -1.81
CA PHE A 167 4.01 1.80 -1.39
C PHE A 167 5.21 2.18 -2.25
N ILE A 168 6.16 1.26 -2.44
CA ILE A 168 7.36 1.48 -3.26
C ILE A 168 7.00 1.69 -4.74
N SER A 169 6.01 0.96 -5.26
CA SER A 169 5.54 1.13 -6.64
C SER A 169 4.99 2.53 -6.87
N LEU A 170 4.18 3.03 -5.94
CA LEU A 170 3.67 4.41 -5.98
C LEU A 170 4.80 5.43 -5.83
N ALA A 171 5.78 5.18 -4.96
CA ALA A 171 6.94 6.05 -4.80
C ALA A 171 7.79 6.13 -6.08
N VAL A 172 7.94 5.02 -6.81
CA VAL A 172 8.61 4.98 -8.12
C VAL A 172 7.80 5.73 -9.18
N VAL A 173 6.49 5.49 -9.26
CA VAL A 173 5.60 6.21 -10.20
C VAL A 173 5.63 7.71 -9.93
N GLY A 174 5.64 8.12 -8.66
CA GLY A 174 5.76 9.52 -8.23
C GLY A 174 7.13 10.16 -8.41
N GLY A 175 8.14 9.41 -8.88
CA GLY A 175 9.50 9.91 -9.06
C GLY A 175 10.26 10.16 -7.75
N PHE A 176 9.78 9.65 -6.62
CA PHE A 176 10.49 9.73 -5.33
C PHE A 176 11.62 8.69 -5.21
N MET A 177 11.58 7.67 -6.09
CA MET A 177 12.57 6.59 -6.17
C MET A 177 13.05 6.37 -7.61
N GLU A 178 14.36 6.57 -7.81
CA GLU A 178 15.07 6.36 -9.07
C GLU A 178 15.88 5.06 -9.07
#